data_AF-A0A7J3C8K6-F1
#
_entry.id   AF-A0A7J3C8K6-F1
#
_cell.length_a   1.000
_cell.length_b   1.000
_cell.length_c   1.000
_cell.angle_alpha   90.00
_cell.angle_beta   90.00
_cell.angle_gamma   90.00
#
_symmetry.space_group_name_H-M   'P 1'
#
loop_
_entity.id
_entity.type
_entity.pdbx_description
1 polymer ?
#
loop_
_entity_poly.entity_id
_entity_poly.type
_entity_poly.pdbx_seq_one_letter_code
_entity_poly.pdbx_strand_id
1 'polypeptide(L)'
;MPKYKEIKENIVPGALKEGDTIGIIAPASAPDMKQLSLSVNKLSKYGYKFILGQNIRKLVQRNSLAAPPIDRAKELNDAFRDDNIKMILCARGGYGSIHILPYLDYDMIREHPKIFVGYSDITALHFAFNKLSGLVTFHGPMPASDPDEYSAASFKNFLNILSGNSTDLSVFV
;
A
#
# COMPACT_ATOMS: atom_id res chain seq x y z
N MET A 1 -26.81 16.84 0.75
CA MET A 1 -25.93 16.33 1.82
C MET A 1 -24.58 15.98 1.21
N PRO A 2 -23.45 16.16 1.90
CA PRO A 2 -22.15 15.77 1.35
C PRO A 2 -22.14 14.26 1.05
N LYS A 3 -21.55 13.87 -0.09
CA LYS A 3 -21.47 12.46 -0.53
C LYS A 3 -20.67 11.59 0.44
N TYR A 4 -19.78 12.18 1.22
CA TYR A 4 -18.93 11.52 2.20
C TYR A 4 -19.07 12.19 3.57
N LYS A 5 -19.06 11.37 4.63
CA LYS A 5 -19.02 11.84 6.01
C LYS A 5 -17.57 11.76 6.50
N GLU A 6 -17.07 12.84 7.10
CA GLU A 6 -15.76 12.82 7.74
C GLU A 6 -15.80 11.97 9.01
N ILE A 7 -14.79 11.11 9.16
CA ILE A 7 -14.61 10.26 10.33
C ILE A 7 -13.59 10.90 11.27
N LYS A 8 -13.99 11.14 12.53
CA LYS A 8 -13.14 11.79 13.54
C LYS A 8 -12.33 10.79 14.38
N GLU A 9 -12.77 9.53 14.42
CA GLU A 9 -12.14 8.49 15.22
C GLU A 9 -11.17 7.67 14.38
N ASN A 10 -9.91 7.63 14.82
CA ASN A 10 -8.88 6.87 14.15
C ASN A 10 -9.01 5.36 14.43
N ILE A 11 -8.81 4.56 13.40
CA ILE A 11 -8.63 3.10 13.50
C ILE A 11 -7.20 2.73 13.12
N VAL A 12 -6.54 1.99 13.99
CA VAL A 12 -5.17 1.51 13.77
C VAL A 12 -5.26 0.07 13.26
N PRO A 13 -4.60 -0.27 12.13
CA PRO A 13 -4.60 -1.65 11.65
C PRO A 13 -3.85 -2.58 12.60
N GLY A 14 -4.17 -3.88 12.54
CA GLY A 14 -3.44 -4.89 13.31
C GLY A 14 -1.96 -4.95 12.96
N ALA A 15 -1.12 -5.30 13.93
CA ALA A 15 0.32 -5.46 13.75
C ALA A 15 0.66 -6.62 12.80
N LEU A 16 1.71 -6.42 11.99
CA LEU A 16 2.21 -7.42 11.05
C LEU A 16 2.93 -8.57 11.79
N LYS A 17 2.68 -9.81 11.39
CA LYS A 17 3.30 -11.02 11.96
C LYS A 17 4.11 -11.76 10.91
N GLU A 18 5.17 -12.45 11.34
CA GLU A 18 5.95 -13.31 10.46
C GLU A 18 5.05 -14.35 9.75
N GLY A 19 5.29 -14.58 8.46
CA GLY A 19 4.46 -15.44 7.61
C GLY A 19 3.20 -14.79 7.05
N ASP A 20 2.85 -13.56 7.47
CA ASP A 20 1.74 -12.80 6.91
C ASP A 20 1.92 -12.52 5.41
N THR A 21 0.79 -12.31 4.73
CA THR A 21 0.78 -11.99 3.31
C THR A 21 0.70 -10.49 3.07
N ILE A 22 1.59 -10.01 2.21
CA ILE A 22 1.67 -8.63 1.74
C ILE A 22 1.21 -8.58 0.28
N GLY A 23 0.14 -7.83 0.03
CA GLY A 23 -0.37 -7.55 -1.31
C GLY A 23 0.36 -6.35 -1.92
N ILE A 24 1.04 -6.55 -3.05
CA ILE A 24 1.68 -5.47 -3.79
C ILE A 24 0.75 -5.03 -4.92
N ILE A 25 0.27 -3.78 -4.89
CA ILE A 25 -0.73 -3.26 -5.83
C ILE A 25 -0.23 -2.04 -6.60
N ALA A 26 -0.88 -1.68 -7.70
CA ALA A 26 -0.48 -0.49 -8.50
C ALA A 26 -1.63 0.52 -8.60
N PRO A 27 -1.89 1.31 -7.55
CA PRO A 27 -3.02 2.25 -7.52
C PRO A 27 -2.75 3.54 -8.31
N ALA A 28 -1.55 3.75 -8.84
CA ALA A 28 -1.14 4.95 -9.56
C ALA A 28 -0.50 4.60 -10.93
N SER A 29 0.75 5.02 -11.14
CA SER A 29 1.49 4.74 -12.37
C SER A 29 1.93 3.28 -12.46
N ALA A 30 2.15 2.81 -13.69
CA ALA A 30 2.69 1.47 -13.94
C ALA A 30 4.08 1.33 -13.32
N PRO A 31 4.37 0.26 -12.56
CA PRO A 31 5.70 0.01 -12.02
C PRO A 31 6.68 -0.43 -13.11
N ASP A 32 7.96 -0.08 -12.96
CA ASP A 32 9.03 -0.76 -13.69
C ASP A 32 9.17 -2.19 -13.17
N MET A 33 8.97 -3.17 -14.07
CA MET A 33 8.94 -4.58 -13.68
C MET A 33 10.30 -5.15 -13.29
N LYS A 34 11.40 -4.57 -13.79
CA LYS A 34 12.75 -4.99 -13.41
C LYS A 34 13.02 -4.56 -11.97
N GLN A 35 12.73 -3.30 -11.63
CA GLN A 35 12.90 -2.80 -10.27
C GLN A 35 11.98 -3.50 -9.28
N LEU A 36 10.71 -3.70 -9.64
CA LEU A 36 9.77 -4.45 -8.81
C LEU A 36 10.27 -5.87 -8.51
N SER A 37 10.77 -6.58 -9.53
CA SER A 37 11.26 -7.95 -9.35
C SER A 37 12.49 -8.02 -8.45
N LEU A 38 13.40 -7.05 -8.56
CA LEU A 38 14.56 -6.93 -7.66
C LEU A 38 14.12 -6.76 -6.20
N SER A 39 13.16 -5.87 -5.97
CA SER A 39 12.62 -5.62 -4.62
C SER A 39 11.89 -6.83 -4.06
N VAL A 40 11.07 -7.53 -4.86
CA VAL A 40 10.38 -8.75 -4.40
C VAL A 40 11.38 -9.85 -3.99
N ASN A 41 12.50 -9.99 -4.71
CA ASN A 41 13.56 -10.92 -4.32
C ASN A 41 14.24 -10.54 -2.98
N LYS A 42 14.48 -9.24 -2.75
CA LYS A 42 15.01 -8.76 -1.47
C LYS A 42 13.99 -8.98 -0.34
N LEU A 43 12.73 -8.65 -0.60
CA LEU A 43 11.58 -8.79 0.29
C LEU A 43 11.33 -10.25 0.73
N SER A 44 11.50 -11.23 -0.15
CA SER A 44 11.28 -12.65 0.18
C SER A 44 12.19 -13.18 1.29
N LYS A 45 13.25 -12.44 1.64
CA LYS A 45 14.18 -12.80 2.73
C LYS A 45 13.66 -12.45 4.13
N TYR A 46 12.57 -11.68 4.23
CA TYR A 46 12.02 -11.20 5.50
C TYR A 46 10.92 -12.11 6.10
N GLY A 47 10.70 -13.31 5.55
CA GLY A 47 9.75 -14.28 6.11
C GLY A 47 8.27 -13.99 5.81
N TYR A 48 7.97 -13.03 4.93
CA TYR A 48 6.59 -12.72 4.49
C TYR A 48 6.28 -13.36 3.13
N LYS A 49 4.99 -13.53 2.86
CA LYS A 49 4.48 -13.97 1.54
C LYS A 49 4.09 -12.74 0.73
N PHE A 50 4.40 -12.73 -0.56
CA PHE A 50 4.09 -11.60 -1.45
C PHE A 50 3.16 -12.02 -2.58
N ILE A 51 2.07 -11.27 -2.77
CA ILE A 51 1.13 -11.47 -3.87
C ILE A 51 1.10 -10.19 -4.71
N LEU A 52 1.48 -10.30 -5.98
CA LEU A 52 1.32 -9.21 -6.94
C LEU A 52 -0.14 -9.06 -7.37
N GLY A 53 -0.64 -7.82 -7.36
CA GLY A 53 -1.97 -7.45 -7.83
C GLY A 53 -2.19 -7.74 -9.31
N GLN A 54 -3.45 -7.90 -9.70
CA GLN A 54 -3.83 -8.22 -11.08
C GLN A 54 -3.40 -7.15 -12.09
N ASN A 55 -3.40 -5.86 -11.72
CA ASN A 55 -3.04 -4.76 -12.60
C ASN A 55 -1.55 -4.77 -12.92
N ILE A 56 -0.73 -5.28 -11.99
CA ILE A 56 0.70 -5.54 -12.19
C ILE A 56 0.91 -6.79 -13.07
N ARG A 57 0.10 -7.85 -12.90
CA ARG A 57 0.23 -9.08 -13.68
C ARG A 57 -0.21 -8.91 -15.15
N LYS A 58 -1.20 -8.06 -15.39
CA LYS A 58 -1.82 -7.87 -16.72
C LYS A 58 -1.30 -6.65 -17.48
N LEU A 59 -0.55 -5.76 -16.82
CA LEU A 59 -0.02 -4.47 -17.30
C LEU A 59 -0.55 -4.02 -18.67
N VAL A 60 -1.76 -3.47 -18.68
CA VAL A 60 -2.31 -2.78 -19.86
C VAL A 60 -1.98 -1.31 -19.71
N GLN A 61 -0.70 -0.96 -19.88
CA GLN A 61 -0.21 0.41 -19.68
C GLN A 61 -1.02 1.39 -20.54
N ARG A 62 -1.60 2.41 -19.90
CA ARG A 62 -2.29 3.51 -20.58
C ARG A 62 -1.75 4.82 -20.08
N ASN A 63 -1.03 5.56 -20.92
CA ASN A 63 -0.48 6.88 -20.60
C ASN A 63 0.28 6.87 -19.25
N SER A 64 1.15 5.88 -19.05
CA SER A 64 1.95 5.66 -17.83
C SER A 64 1.17 5.22 -16.58
N LEU A 65 -0.16 5.05 -16.65
CA LEU A 65 -0.98 4.47 -15.57
C LEU A 65 -0.99 2.94 -15.62
N ALA A 66 -1.09 2.30 -14.45
CA ALA A 66 -1.05 0.85 -14.33
C ALA A 66 -2.27 0.14 -14.93
N ALA A 67 -3.44 0.78 -14.84
CA ALA A 67 -4.71 0.32 -15.38
C ALA A 67 -5.74 1.48 -15.39
N PRO A 68 -6.92 1.32 -16.03
CA PRO A 68 -8.03 2.26 -15.89
C PRO A 68 -8.39 2.55 -14.42
N PRO A 69 -8.94 3.74 -14.09
CA PRO A 69 -9.25 4.11 -12.70
C PRO A 69 -10.15 3.10 -11.96
N ILE A 70 -11.17 2.57 -12.63
CA ILE A 70 -12.11 1.58 -12.04
C ILE A 70 -11.37 0.29 -11.69
N ASP A 71 -10.46 -0.18 -12.54
CA ASP A 71 -9.70 -1.42 -12.30
C ASP A 71 -8.67 -1.25 -11.18
N ARG A 72 -8.05 -0.07 -11.08
CA ARG A 72 -7.15 0.28 -9.96
C ARG A 72 -7.92 0.40 -8.64
N ALA A 73 -9.08 1.04 -8.66
CA ALA A 73 -9.96 1.12 -7.48
C ALA A 73 -10.45 -0.27 -7.05
N LYS A 74 -10.85 -1.10 -8.02
CA LYS A 74 -11.30 -2.48 -7.76
C LYS A 74 -10.19 -3.30 -7.10
N GLU A 75 -8.98 -3.28 -7.65
CA GLU A 75 -7.84 -4.00 -7.05
C GLU A 75 -7.57 -3.55 -5.61
N LEU A 76 -7.65 -2.24 -5.33
CA LEU A 76 -7.46 -1.71 -3.99
C LEU A 76 -8.57 -2.14 -3.03
N ASN A 77 -9.84 -2.05 -3.44
CA ASN A 77 -10.98 -2.53 -2.65
C ASN A 77 -10.89 -4.04 -2.40
N ASP A 78 -10.56 -4.83 -3.41
CA ASP A 78 -10.39 -6.29 -3.29
C ASP A 78 -9.26 -6.63 -2.31
N ALA A 79 -8.14 -5.88 -2.35
CA ALA A 79 -7.03 -6.08 -1.42
C ALA A 79 -7.40 -5.77 0.04
N PHE A 80 -8.30 -4.81 0.27
CA PHE A 80 -8.89 -4.56 1.60
C PHE A 80 -9.91 -5.64 2.00
N ARG A 81 -10.65 -6.22 1.06
CA ARG A 81 -11.60 -7.32 1.36
C ARG A 81 -10.92 -8.67 1.62
N ASP A 82 -9.73 -8.90 1.07
CA ASP A 82 -9.03 -10.18 1.21
C ASP A 82 -8.41 -10.34 2.60
N ASP A 83 -9.04 -11.14 3.46
CA ASP A 83 -8.57 -11.42 4.81
C ASP A 83 -7.20 -12.10 4.88
N ASN A 84 -6.71 -12.68 3.79
CA ASN A 84 -5.36 -13.25 3.75
C ASN A 84 -4.28 -12.15 3.70
N ILE A 85 -4.58 -11.01 3.08
CA ILE A 85 -3.67 -9.86 2.99
C ILE A 85 -3.71 -9.11 4.32
N LYS A 86 -2.55 -8.91 4.95
CA LYS A 86 -2.39 -8.14 6.20
C LYS A 86 -1.80 -6.75 5.97
N MET A 87 -1.07 -6.60 4.89
CA MET A 87 -0.49 -5.33 4.46
C MET A 87 -0.65 -5.14 2.96
N ILE A 88 -1.02 -3.92 2.57
CA ILE A 88 -1.09 -3.44 1.20
C ILE A 88 0.12 -2.53 0.98
N LEU A 89 0.98 -2.91 0.04
CA LEU A 89 2.19 -2.17 -0.32
C LEU A 89 2.04 -1.62 -1.74
N CYS A 90 2.08 -0.30 -1.89
CA CYS A 90 2.01 0.32 -3.21
C CYS A 90 3.29 0.05 -4.00
N ALA A 91 3.16 -0.51 -5.21
CA ALA A 91 4.27 -0.84 -6.08
C ALA A 91 5.09 0.41 -6.44
N ARG A 92 4.41 1.52 -6.73
CA ARG A 92 4.98 2.84 -6.95
C ARG A 92 3.95 3.96 -6.87
N GLY A 93 4.41 5.20 -6.77
CA GLY A 93 3.58 6.41 -6.84
C GLY A 93 3.40 6.91 -8.28
N GLY A 94 3.66 8.20 -8.50
CA GLY A 94 3.67 8.83 -9.83
C GLY A 94 2.53 9.79 -10.01
N TYR A 95 1.53 9.38 -10.77
CA TYR A 95 0.29 10.12 -10.89
C TYR A 95 -0.89 9.16 -11.04
N GLY A 96 -2.07 9.62 -10.61
CA GLY A 96 -3.35 9.01 -10.93
C GLY A 96 -4.08 8.37 -9.76
N SER A 97 -3.49 8.30 -8.55
CA SER A 97 -4.22 7.82 -7.36
C SER A 97 -5.44 8.68 -7.02
N ILE A 98 -5.41 9.99 -7.33
CA ILE A 98 -6.58 10.86 -7.15
C ILE A 98 -7.77 10.44 -8.02
N HIS A 99 -7.54 9.79 -9.17
CA HIS A 99 -8.60 9.35 -10.07
C HIS A 99 -9.42 8.20 -9.51
N ILE A 100 -8.89 7.47 -8.52
CA ILE A 100 -9.56 6.28 -7.99
C ILE A 100 -10.44 6.60 -6.78
N LEU A 101 -10.23 7.74 -6.12
CA LEU A 101 -10.94 8.13 -4.89
C LEU A 101 -12.47 8.00 -4.98
N PRO A 102 -13.14 8.43 -6.07
CA PRO A 102 -14.61 8.34 -6.15
C PRO A 102 -15.16 6.91 -6.19
N TYR A 103 -14.31 5.92 -6.46
CA TYR A 103 -14.66 4.50 -6.65
C TYR A 103 -14.25 3.61 -5.46
N LEU A 104 -13.66 4.18 -4.42
CA LEU A 104 -13.28 3.44 -3.21
C LEU A 104 -14.46 3.31 -2.26
N ASP A 105 -14.55 2.14 -1.64
CA ASP A 105 -15.57 1.83 -0.65
C ASP A 105 -15.01 2.10 0.75
N TYR A 106 -15.14 3.35 1.21
CA TYR A 106 -14.50 3.82 2.44
C TYR A 106 -15.07 3.21 3.72
N ASP A 107 -16.36 2.86 3.72
CA ASP A 107 -16.99 2.17 4.85
C ASP A 107 -16.44 0.74 4.96
N MET A 108 -16.35 0.01 3.84
CA MET A 108 -15.70 -1.29 3.81
C MET A 108 -14.23 -1.23 4.24
N ILE A 109 -13.47 -0.23 3.75
CA ILE A 109 -12.06 -0.07 4.14
C ILE A 109 -11.93 0.13 5.64
N ARG A 110 -12.87 0.85 6.27
CA ARG A 110 -12.90 1.03 7.73
C ARG A 110 -13.22 -0.28 8.46
N GLU A 111 -14.11 -1.11 7.91
CA GLU A 111 -14.47 -2.41 8.47
C GLU A 111 -13.34 -3.45 8.33
N HIS A 112 -12.46 -3.29 7.33
CA HIS A 112 -11.32 -4.17 7.09
C HIS A 112 -9.98 -3.41 7.19
N PRO A 113 -9.59 -2.88 8.36
CA PRO A 113 -8.38 -2.09 8.50
C PRO A 113 -7.14 -2.96 8.25
N LYS A 114 -6.29 -2.54 7.32
CA LYS A 114 -5.01 -3.18 6.99
C LYS A 114 -3.89 -2.13 6.97
N ILE A 115 -2.66 -2.59 7.19
CA ILE A 115 -1.49 -1.73 7.02
C ILE A 115 -1.45 -1.31 5.55
N PHE A 116 -1.43 -0.01 5.27
CA PHE A 116 -1.33 0.54 3.93
C PHE A 116 -0.08 1.40 3.82
N VAL A 117 0.80 1.08 2.86
CA VAL A 117 2.12 1.70 2.71
C VAL A 117 2.34 2.23 1.29
N GLY A 118 2.85 3.46 1.22
CA GLY A 118 3.36 4.09 0.00
C GLY A 118 3.87 5.51 0.30
N TYR A 119 4.25 6.27 -0.72
CA TYR A 119 4.53 7.71 -0.57
C TYR A 119 4.31 8.45 -1.89
N SER A 120 4.67 9.75 -1.94
CA SER A 120 4.54 10.59 -3.14
C SER A 120 3.06 10.73 -3.56
N ASP A 121 2.69 10.41 -4.79
CA ASP A 121 1.30 10.45 -5.28
C ASP A 121 0.30 9.72 -4.36
N ILE A 122 0.76 8.66 -3.68
CA ILE A 122 -0.06 7.87 -2.74
C ILE A 122 -0.57 8.71 -1.54
N THR A 123 -0.01 9.90 -1.31
CA THR A 123 -0.51 10.88 -0.33
C THR A 123 -2.00 11.19 -0.50
N ALA A 124 -2.53 11.18 -1.73
CA ALA A 124 -3.97 11.37 -1.95
C ALA A 124 -4.81 10.26 -1.30
N LEU A 125 -4.32 9.02 -1.33
CA LEU A 125 -4.95 7.88 -0.67
C LEU A 125 -4.77 7.94 0.84
N HIS A 126 -3.57 8.26 1.33
CA HIS A 126 -3.33 8.45 2.77
C HIS A 126 -4.29 9.47 3.37
N PHE A 127 -4.47 10.61 2.69
CA PHE A 127 -5.41 11.64 3.12
C PHE A 127 -6.86 11.14 3.09
N ALA A 128 -7.29 10.51 1.99
CA ALA A 128 -8.66 10.01 1.87
C ALA A 128 -8.99 8.92 2.89
N PHE A 129 -8.08 7.97 3.13
CA PHE A 129 -8.27 6.91 4.13
C PHE A 129 -8.32 7.46 5.55
N ASN A 130 -7.46 8.43 5.88
CA ASN A 130 -7.54 9.10 7.16
C ASN A 130 -8.88 9.83 7.33
N LYS A 131 -9.32 10.61 6.33
CA LYS A 131 -10.52 11.46 6.45
C LYS A 131 -11.83 10.70 6.35
N LEU A 132 -11.90 9.69 5.49
CA LEU A 132 -13.16 9.03 5.11
C LEU A 132 -13.30 7.65 5.74
N SER A 133 -12.20 7.01 6.16
CA SER A 133 -12.24 5.73 6.86
C SER A 133 -11.69 5.82 8.29
N GLY A 134 -11.08 6.94 8.68
CA GLY A 134 -10.36 7.06 9.95
C GLY A 134 -9.09 6.20 10.01
N LEU A 135 -8.66 5.59 8.90
CA LEU A 135 -7.59 4.61 8.92
C LEU A 135 -6.22 5.28 9.07
N VAL A 136 -5.45 4.82 10.05
CA VAL A 136 -4.03 5.16 10.17
C VAL A 136 -3.25 4.39 9.11
N THR A 137 -2.45 5.12 8.33
CA THR A 137 -1.65 4.59 7.22
C THR A 137 -0.21 5.06 7.34
N PHE A 138 0.71 4.42 6.62
CA PHE A 138 2.14 4.64 6.82
C PHE A 138 2.81 5.11 5.54
N HIS A 139 3.59 6.19 5.64
CA HIS A 139 4.52 6.56 4.58
C HIS A 139 5.73 5.62 4.62
N GLY A 140 6.11 5.03 3.49
CA GLY A 140 7.24 4.09 3.42
C GLY A 140 7.67 3.78 1.98
N PRO A 141 8.82 3.09 1.81
CA PRO A 141 9.42 2.83 0.50
C PRO A 141 8.50 1.99 -0.40
N MET A 142 8.66 2.13 -1.72
CA MET A 142 7.84 1.45 -2.72
C MET A 142 8.69 0.55 -3.63
N PRO A 143 8.30 -0.72 -3.87
CA PRO A 143 9.16 -1.72 -4.53
C PRO A 143 9.72 -1.33 -5.90
N ALA A 144 8.97 -0.60 -6.72
CA ALA A 144 9.43 -0.21 -8.05
C ALA A 144 10.03 1.21 -8.09
N SER A 145 10.14 1.89 -6.94
CA SER A 145 10.78 3.21 -6.81
C SER A 145 12.10 3.13 -6.04
N ASP A 146 12.16 2.32 -4.99
CA ASP A 146 13.26 2.32 -4.02
C ASP A 146 13.82 0.91 -3.78
N PRO A 147 14.31 0.22 -4.83
CA PRO A 147 14.75 -1.17 -4.70
C PRO A 147 15.88 -1.37 -3.69
N ASP A 148 16.71 -0.35 -3.47
CA ASP A 148 17.86 -0.44 -2.57
C ASP A 148 17.49 -0.32 -1.09
N GLU A 149 16.37 0.33 -0.78
CA GLU A 149 15.83 0.44 0.58
C GLU A 149 15.46 -0.94 1.15
N TYR A 150 15.02 -1.87 0.31
CA TYR A 150 14.62 -3.22 0.76
C TYR A 150 15.77 -4.11 1.23
N SER A 151 17.01 -3.61 1.19
CA SER A 151 18.18 -4.23 1.81
C SER A 151 18.72 -3.44 3.02
N ALA A 152 18.18 -2.26 3.28
CA ALA A 152 18.68 -1.35 4.29
C ALA A 152 18.20 -1.72 5.70
N ALA A 153 18.99 -1.30 6.70
CA ALA A 153 18.61 -1.44 8.11
C ALA A 153 17.34 -0.64 8.44
N SER A 154 17.13 0.51 7.77
CA SER A 154 15.93 1.33 7.85
C SER A 154 14.67 0.54 7.54
N PHE A 155 14.66 -0.25 6.47
CA PHE A 155 13.51 -1.07 6.10
C PHE A 155 13.25 -2.22 7.08
N LYS A 156 14.30 -2.87 7.58
CA LYS A 156 14.13 -3.87 8.66
C LYS A 156 13.51 -3.25 9.90
N ASN A 157 13.95 -2.06 10.30
CA ASN A 157 13.36 -1.35 11.44
C ASN A 157 11.93 -0.89 11.15
N PHE A 158 11.62 -0.47 9.92
CA PHE A 158 10.26 -0.16 9.49
C PHE A 158 9.31 -1.36 9.68
N LEU A 159 9.73 -2.57 9.28
CA LEU A 159 8.97 -3.80 9.55
C LEU A 159 8.80 -4.05 11.06
N ASN A 160 9.84 -3.84 11.87
CA ASN A 160 9.74 -3.99 13.32
C ASN A 160 8.71 -3.01 13.93
N ILE A 161 8.63 -1.78 13.42
CA ILE A 161 7.62 -0.80 13.85
C ILE A 161 6.22 -1.30 13.48
N LEU A 162 6.03 -1.76 12.23
CA LEU A 162 4.74 -2.30 11.77
C LEU A 162 4.30 -3.58 12.50
N SER A 163 5.26 -4.34 13.04
CA SER A 163 5.02 -5.50 13.90
C SER A 163 4.83 -5.16 15.38
N GLY A 164 4.98 -3.90 15.79
CA GLY A 164 4.91 -3.48 17.20
C GLY A 164 6.14 -3.87 18.03
N ASN A 165 7.23 -4.27 17.38
CA ASN A 165 8.48 -4.72 18.02
C ASN A 165 9.51 -3.60 18.19
N SER A 166 9.27 -2.41 17.63
CA SER A 166 10.17 -1.26 17.73
C SER A 166 9.36 0.04 17.75
N THR A 167 9.89 1.03 18.47
CA THR A 167 9.49 2.45 18.38
C THR A 167 10.68 3.34 18.06
N ASP A 168 11.83 2.75 17.73
CA ASP A 168 13.06 3.48 17.44
C ASP A 168 12.97 4.13 16.07
N LEU A 169 13.10 5.46 16.03
CA LEU A 169 13.09 6.24 14.79
C LEU A 169 14.50 6.72 14.38
N SER A 170 15.52 6.44 15.20
CA SER A 170 16.89 6.92 14.94
C SER A 170 17.56 6.26 13.74
N VAL A 171 17.03 5.14 13.24
CA VAL A 171 17.55 4.44 12.05
C VAL A 171 17.17 5.16 10.73
N PHE A 172 16.32 6.19 10.79
CA PHE A 172 15.87 6.95 9.62
C PHE A 172 16.58 8.31 9.43
N VAL A 173 17.56 8.64 10.28
CA VAL A 173 18.38 9.88 10.20
C VAL A 173 19.78 9.63 9.66
#